data_AF-A0A9P5RPR4-F1
#
_entry.id   AF-A0A9P5RPR4-F1
#
_cell.length_a   1.000
_cell.length_b   1.000
_cell.length_c   1.000
_cell.angle_alpha   90.00
_cell.angle_beta   90.00
_cell.angle_gamma   90.00
#
_symmetry.space_group_name_H-M   'P 1'
#
loop_
_entity.id
_entity.type
_entity.pdbx_description
1 polymer ?
#
loop_
_entity_poly.entity_id
_entity_poly.type
_entity_poly.pdbx_seq_one_letter_code
_entity_poly.pdbx_strand_id
1 'polypeptide(L)'
;MLLKLSTVAAVVLLAVASSTQAFPTTSPSLLHSSDCFLAPIISSIEADTIPDSYFVVFKDGVRVSEHSAWVRELHHQDVAANGAMWDGGEFGDEFMGGVRHVYDMGSFQGLAGRFRPEVLNEIRKNPD
;
A
#
# COMPACT_ATOMS: atom_id res chain seq x y z
N MET A 1 -47.05 23.18 63.58
CA MET A 1 -46.89 22.59 62.23
C MET A 1 -46.82 23.79 61.27
N LEU A 2 -45.60 24.26 60.98
CA LEU A 2 -44.80 23.98 59.76
C LEU A 2 -45.32 24.77 58.54
N LEU A 3 -44.54 25.52 57.76
CA LEU A 3 -43.32 26.34 57.89
C LEU A 3 -43.28 27.13 56.56
N LYS A 4 -42.77 28.37 56.60
CA LYS A 4 -42.81 29.38 55.52
C LYS A 4 -42.07 28.91 54.25
N LEU A 5 -42.63 29.16 53.06
CA LEU A 5 -41.95 28.98 51.78
C LEU A 5 -40.92 30.12 51.58
N SER A 6 -39.64 29.77 51.62
CA SER A 6 -38.52 30.68 51.38
C SER A 6 -37.92 30.39 49.99
N THR A 7 -37.77 31.45 49.21
CA THR A 7 -36.96 31.56 47.99
C THR A 7 -35.52 31.08 48.20
N VAL A 8 -35.02 30.22 47.31
CA VAL A 8 -33.58 30.08 47.02
C VAL A 8 -33.40 29.84 45.53
N ALA A 9 -32.66 30.73 44.89
CA ALA A 9 -32.12 30.59 43.55
C ALA A 9 -30.87 29.71 43.57
N ALA A 10 -30.70 28.82 42.58
CA ALA A 10 -29.39 28.29 42.24
C ALA A 10 -29.38 27.83 40.79
N VAL A 11 -28.72 28.64 39.96
CA VAL A 11 -28.28 28.33 38.60
C VAL A 11 -27.23 27.23 38.67
N VAL A 12 -27.42 26.12 37.95
CA VAL A 12 -26.30 25.23 37.59
C VAL A 12 -26.44 24.89 36.11
N LEU A 13 -25.64 25.60 35.31
CA LEU A 13 -25.25 25.23 33.95
C LEU A 13 -24.45 23.92 34.02
N LEU A 14 -24.94 22.87 33.35
CA LEU A 14 -24.12 21.70 33.06
C LEU A 14 -24.07 21.51 31.54
N ALA A 15 -22.98 22.00 30.95
CA ALA A 15 -22.63 21.78 29.56
C ALA A 15 -22.37 20.27 29.35
N VAL A 16 -23.17 19.62 28.51
CA VAL A 16 -22.83 18.30 27.96
C VAL A 16 -21.80 18.53 26.87
N ALA A 17 -20.53 18.30 27.20
CA ALA A 17 -19.44 18.27 26.25
C ALA A 17 -19.55 16.98 25.41
N SER A 18 -19.71 17.14 24.09
CA SER A 18 -19.61 16.04 23.13
C SER A 18 -18.20 15.47 23.18
N SER A 19 -18.05 14.22 23.61
CA SER A 19 -16.78 13.50 23.49
C SER A 19 -16.59 13.07 22.05
N THR A 20 -15.89 13.89 21.25
CA THR A 20 -15.30 13.43 19.99
C THR A 20 -14.22 12.41 20.32
N GLN A 21 -14.52 11.12 20.17
CA GLN A 21 -13.52 10.07 20.22
C GLN A 21 -12.70 10.14 18.93
N ALA A 22 -11.52 10.74 18.99
CA ALA A 22 -10.53 10.59 17.95
C ALA A 22 -9.99 9.16 18.02
N PHE A 23 -10.23 8.36 16.99
CA PHE A 23 -9.55 7.09 16.82
C PHE A 23 -8.07 7.38 16.58
N PRO A 24 -7.13 6.72 17.29
CA PRO A 24 -5.73 6.83 16.95
C PRO A 24 -5.54 6.21 15.56
N THR A 25 -5.19 7.02 14.56
CA THR A 25 -4.57 6.55 13.32
C THR A 25 -3.21 5.99 13.70
N THR A 26 -3.17 4.76 14.18
CA THR A 26 -1.94 3.98 14.23
C THR A 26 -1.66 3.53 12.81
N SER A 27 -0.97 4.36 12.04
CA SER A 27 -0.23 3.87 10.88
C SER A 27 0.71 2.79 11.39
N PRO A 28 0.61 1.52 10.95
CA PRO A 28 1.60 0.52 11.34
C PRO A 28 2.93 1.02 10.81
N SER A 29 3.80 1.47 11.71
CA SER A 29 5.20 1.70 11.42
C SER A 29 5.80 0.34 11.06
N LEU A 30 5.79 0.07 9.75
CA LEU A 30 6.48 -1.05 9.13
C LEU A 30 7.91 -1.05 9.67
N LEU A 31 8.32 -2.16 10.27
CA LEU A 31 9.64 -2.33 10.87
C LEU A 31 10.70 -1.98 9.82
N HIS A 32 11.26 -0.78 9.94
CA HIS A 32 12.38 -0.30 9.14
C HIS A 32 13.63 -0.97 9.69
N SER A 33 13.93 -2.18 9.22
CA SER A 33 15.21 -2.83 9.46
C SER A 33 16.26 -2.11 8.63
N SER A 34 16.96 -1.16 9.25
CA SER A 34 17.87 -0.18 8.66
C SER A 34 19.11 -0.74 7.94
N ASP A 35 19.28 -2.06 7.85
CA ASP A 35 20.49 -2.70 7.33
C ASP A 35 20.26 -3.53 6.05
N CYS A 36 19.06 -3.49 5.46
CA CYS A 36 18.81 -3.98 4.10
C CYS A 36 17.73 -3.12 3.44
N PHE A 37 18.13 -2.22 2.53
CA PHE A 37 17.26 -1.24 1.85
C PHE A 37 16.29 -1.88 0.82
N LEU A 38 15.71 -3.04 1.12
CA LEU A 38 14.71 -3.67 0.26
C LEU A 38 13.32 -3.16 0.61
N ALA A 39 12.53 -2.80 -0.41
CA ALA A 39 11.11 -2.53 -0.21
C ALA A 39 10.41 -3.76 0.41
N PRO A 40 9.54 -3.59 1.42
CA PRO A 40 8.85 -4.72 2.04
C PRO A 40 7.78 -5.31 1.11
N ILE A 41 7.59 -6.63 1.15
CA ILE A 41 6.41 -7.28 0.54
C ILE A 41 5.32 -7.32 1.60
N ILE A 42 4.14 -6.82 1.25
CA ILE A 42 2.99 -6.76 2.15
C ILE A 42 1.88 -7.62 1.55
N SER A 43 1.38 -8.57 2.33
CA SER A 43 0.17 -9.34 2.05
C SER A 43 -0.74 -9.30 3.27
N SER A 44 -2.04 -9.49 3.06
CA SER A 44 -3.00 -9.61 4.16
C SER A 44 -3.09 -11.05 4.62
N ILE A 45 -3.18 -11.26 5.93
CA ILE A 45 -3.20 -12.60 6.57
C ILE A 45 -4.40 -13.44 6.12
N GLU A 46 -5.53 -12.78 5.82
CA GLU A 46 -6.79 -13.44 5.45
C GLU A 46 -7.10 -13.33 3.95
N ALA A 47 -6.17 -12.82 3.13
CA ALA A 47 -6.41 -12.63 1.70
C ALA A 47 -5.95 -13.83 0.87
N ASP A 48 -6.76 -14.20 -0.12
CA ASP A 48 -6.35 -15.12 -1.17
C ASP A 48 -5.22 -14.49 -1.99
N THR A 49 -4.13 -15.25 -2.16
CA THR A 49 -2.94 -14.80 -2.88
C THR A 49 -3.00 -15.25 -4.34
N ILE A 50 -2.87 -14.29 -5.25
CA ILE A 50 -2.66 -14.59 -6.67
C ILE A 50 -1.15 -14.70 -6.91
N PRO A 51 -0.65 -15.85 -7.37
CA PRO A 51 0.78 -16.04 -7.57
C PRO A 51 1.33 -15.07 -8.61
N ASP A 52 2.57 -14.62 -8.35
CA ASP A 52 3.37 -13.73 -9.19
C ASP A 52 2.71 -12.39 -9.53
N SER A 53 1.62 -12.02 -8.87
CA SER A 53 0.85 -10.81 -9.17
C SER A 53 1.01 -9.81 -8.05
N TYR A 54 1.56 -8.65 -8.37
CA TYR A 54 1.97 -7.68 -7.37
C TYR A 54 1.48 -6.27 -7.70
N PHE A 55 1.27 -5.52 -6.62
CA PHE A 55 1.11 -4.09 -6.65
C PHE A 55 2.37 -3.43 -6.09
N VAL A 56 3.01 -2.60 -6.89
CA VAL A 56 4.25 -1.87 -6.53
C VAL A 56 3.87 -0.42 -6.29
N VAL A 57 4.17 0.08 -5.09
CA VAL A 57 3.90 1.46 -4.69
C VAL A 57 5.21 2.22 -4.61
N PHE A 58 5.27 3.37 -5.26
CA PHE A 58 6.46 4.21 -5.25
C PHE A 58 6.48 5.18 -4.07
N LYS A 59 7.68 5.65 -3.73
CA LYS A 59 7.86 6.69 -2.72
C LYS A 59 7.32 8.04 -3.21
N ASP A 60 7.04 8.90 -2.24
CA ASP A 60 6.64 10.29 -2.52
C ASP A 60 7.71 10.99 -3.37
N GLY A 61 7.28 11.64 -4.45
CA GLY A 61 8.15 12.39 -5.36
C GLY A 61 8.63 11.60 -6.58
N VAL A 62 8.50 10.27 -6.59
CA VAL A 62 8.82 9.44 -7.76
C VAL A 62 7.67 9.51 -8.77
N ARG A 63 8.01 9.73 -10.05
CA ARG A 63 7.02 9.79 -11.14
C ARG A 63 6.92 8.44 -11.82
N VAL A 64 5.70 7.91 -11.92
CA VAL A 64 5.43 6.59 -12.49
C VAL A 64 5.87 6.49 -13.96
N SER A 65 5.87 7.59 -14.70
CA SER A 65 6.27 7.63 -16.12
C SER A 65 7.70 7.16 -16.36
N GLU A 66 8.64 7.55 -15.49
CA GLU A 66 10.06 7.23 -15.61
C GLU A 66 10.34 5.81 -15.11
N HIS A 67 9.84 5.48 -13.92
CA HIS A 67 10.11 4.18 -13.30
C HIS A 67 9.38 3.02 -14.02
N SER A 68 8.19 3.24 -14.58
CA SER A 68 7.47 2.20 -15.32
C SER A 68 8.18 1.74 -16.60
N ALA A 69 8.99 2.60 -17.22
CA ALA A 69 9.79 2.22 -18.38
C ALA A 69 10.94 1.30 -17.96
N TRP A 70 11.61 1.62 -16.85
CA TRP A 70 12.66 0.77 -16.27
C TRP A 70 12.13 -0.62 -15.87
N VAL A 71 10.99 -0.69 -15.17
CA VAL A 71 10.38 -1.97 -14.78
C VAL A 71 10.01 -2.82 -16.00
N ARG A 72 9.49 -2.19 -17.06
CA ARG A 72 9.18 -2.90 -18.31
C ARG A 72 10.43 -3.47 -18.96
N GLU A 73 11.48 -2.68 -19.08
CA GLU A 73 12.75 -3.15 -19.66
C GLU A 73 13.34 -4.32 -18.86
N LEU A 74 13.35 -4.20 -17.53
CA LEU A 74 13.80 -5.26 -16.63
C LEU A 74 13.00 -6.56 -16.85
N HIS A 75 11.68 -6.47 -16.95
CA HIS A 75 10.82 -7.61 -17.24
C HIS A 75 11.08 -8.19 -18.65
N HIS A 76 11.28 -7.35 -19.66
CA HIS A 76 11.55 -7.80 -21.02
C HIS A 76 12.88 -8.57 -21.11
N GLN A 77 13.92 -8.10 -20.43
CA GLN A 77 15.21 -8.80 -20.34
C GLN A 77 15.05 -10.17 -19.67
N ASP A 78 14.25 -10.21 -18.62
CA ASP A 78 13.95 -11.40 -17.86
C ASP A 78 13.22 -12.46 -18.69
N VAL A 79 12.18 -12.03 -19.43
CA VAL A 79 11.43 -12.86 -20.38
C VAL A 79 12.31 -13.33 -21.54
N ALA A 80 13.17 -12.47 -22.08
CA ALA A 80 14.08 -12.87 -23.15
C ALA A 80 15.07 -13.95 -22.69
N ALA A 81 15.57 -13.85 -21.46
CA ALA A 81 16.54 -14.79 -20.91
C ALA A 81 15.91 -16.11 -20.44
N ASN A 82 14.69 -16.06 -19.90
CA ASN A 82 14.11 -17.18 -19.16
C ASN A 82 12.68 -17.55 -19.54
N GLY A 83 12.05 -16.83 -20.47
CA GLY A 83 10.65 -17.02 -20.86
C GLY A 83 10.34 -18.40 -21.43
N ALA A 84 11.33 -19.07 -22.03
CA ALA A 84 11.20 -20.44 -22.54
C ALA A 84 11.11 -21.50 -21.42
N MET A 85 11.55 -21.18 -20.19
CA MET A 85 11.46 -22.09 -19.03
C MET A 85 10.11 -22.00 -18.31
N TRP A 86 9.22 -21.12 -18.76
CA TRP A 86 7.95 -20.87 -18.12
C TRP A 86 6.83 -21.69 -18.79
N ASP A 87 6.24 -22.62 -18.03
CA ASP A 87 4.98 -23.25 -18.38
C ASP A 87 3.85 -22.27 -18.04
N GLY A 88 3.52 -21.39 -18.98
CA GLY A 88 2.64 -20.24 -18.76
C GLY A 88 1.20 -20.56 -18.36
N GLY A 89 0.80 -21.83 -18.35
CA GLY A 89 -0.59 -22.22 -18.10
C GLY A 89 -1.58 -21.39 -18.91
N GLU A 90 -2.79 -21.19 -18.38
CA GLU A 90 -3.84 -20.40 -19.04
C GLU A 90 -3.51 -18.89 -19.15
N PHE A 91 -2.50 -18.39 -18.41
CA PHE A 91 -2.18 -16.96 -18.29
C PHE A 91 -0.78 -16.59 -18.78
N GLY A 92 -0.20 -17.40 -19.69
CA GLY A 92 1.17 -17.20 -20.19
C GLY A 92 1.35 -15.86 -20.89
N ASP A 93 0.35 -15.46 -21.68
CA ASP A 93 0.36 -14.22 -22.46
C ASP A 93 0.26 -12.98 -21.56
N GLU A 94 -0.49 -13.05 -20.46
CA GLU A 94 -0.64 -11.95 -19.50
C GLU A 94 0.63 -11.76 -18.66
N PHE A 95 1.41 -12.84 -18.44
CA PHE A 95 2.71 -12.75 -17.80
C PHE A 95 3.75 -12.09 -18.70
N MET A 96 3.78 -12.44 -19.99
CA MET A 96 4.70 -11.86 -20.99
C MET A 96 4.55 -10.34 -21.13
N GLY A 97 3.39 -9.80 -20.77
CA GLY A 97 3.14 -8.35 -20.75
C GLY A 97 3.72 -7.61 -19.54
N GLY A 98 4.10 -8.32 -18.47
CA GLY A 98 4.68 -7.75 -17.25
C GLY A 98 3.79 -6.71 -16.57
N VAL A 99 4.10 -5.43 -16.80
CA VAL A 99 3.34 -4.30 -16.24
C VAL A 99 1.97 -4.20 -16.91
N ARG A 100 0.91 -4.53 -16.17
CA ARG A 100 -0.48 -4.51 -16.63
C ARG A 100 -1.14 -3.14 -16.49
N HIS A 101 -0.90 -2.46 -15.37
CA HIS A 101 -1.52 -1.17 -15.09
C HIS A 101 -0.52 -0.20 -14.46
N VAL A 102 -0.66 1.07 -14.80
CA VAL A 102 0.15 2.17 -14.30
C VAL A 102 -0.80 3.14 -13.60
N TYR A 103 -0.55 3.38 -12.31
CA TYR A 103 -1.34 4.27 -11.48
C TYR A 103 -0.62 5.60 -11.36
N ASP A 104 -1.21 6.64 -11.96
CA ASP A 104 -0.79 8.04 -11.83
C ASP A 104 -1.92 8.84 -11.21
N MET A 105 -1.96 8.87 -9.87
CA MET A 105 -3.03 9.51 -9.09
C MET A 105 -2.42 10.56 -8.15
N GLY A 106 -1.63 11.48 -8.70
CA GLY A 106 -1.05 12.60 -7.95
C GLY A 106 -0.10 12.13 -6.85
N SER A 107 -0.58 12.08 -5.60
CA SER A 107 0.18 11.58 -4.45
C SER A 107 0.36 10.05 -4.44
N PHE A 108 -0.42 9.32 -5.24
CA PHE A 108 -0.31 7.88 -5.35
C PHE A 108 0.24 7.50 -6.73
N GLN A 109 1.44 6.93 -6.72
CA GLN A 109 2.17 6.51 -7.91
C GLN A 109 2.53 5.04 -7.75
N GLY A 110 2.25 4.23 -8.76
CA GLY A 110 2.51 2.79 -8.67
C GLY A 110 2.19 1.99 -9.91
N LEU A 111 2.42 0.70 -9.85
CA LEU A 111 2.25 -0.25 -10.94
C LEU A 111 1.54 -1.51 -10.44
N ALA A 112 0.72 -2.11 -11.29
CA ALA A 112 0.29 -3.49 -11.12
C ALA A 112 0.81 -4.33 -12.26
N GLY A 113 1.26 -5.55 -11.97
CA GLY A 113 1.76 -6.45 -12.99
C GLY A 113 2.04 -7.82 -12.44
N ARG A 114 2.48 -8.70 -13.36
CA ARG A 114 2.99 -10.02 -12.99
C ARG A 114 4.50 -10.06 -13.15
N PHE A 115 5.19 -10.51 -12.12
CA PHE A 115 6.66 -10.49 -12.07
C PHE A 115 7.17 -11.77 -11.44
N ARG A 116 8.25 -12.32 -12.00
CA ARG A 116 8.95 -13.44 -11.37
C ARG A 116 9.61 -12.97 -10.07
N PRO A 117 9.82 -13.86 -9.09
CA PRO A 117 10.48 -13.51 -7.84
C PRO A 117 11.82 -12.78 -8.03
N GLU A 118 12.58 -13.12 -9.07
CA GLU A 118 13.86 -12.49 -9.41
C GLU A 118 13.67 -11.03 -9.84
N VAL A 119 12.75 -10.78 -10.78
CA VAL A 119 12.40 -9.42 -11.23
C VAL A 119 11.86 -8.60 -10.07
N LEU A 120 10.98 -9.19 -9.25
CA LEU A 120 10.43 -8.51 -8.08
C LEU A 120 11.53 -8.12 -7.10
N ASN A 121 12.51 -8.99 -6.85
CA ASN A 121 13.63 -8.67 -5.97
C ASN A 121 14.49 -7.53 -6.52
N GLU A 122 14.70 -7.44 -7.84
CA GLU A 122 15.38 -6.30 -8.45
C GLU A 122 14.56 -5.01 -8.33
N ILE A 123 13.24 -5.07 -8.56
CA ILE A 123 12.32 -3.94 -8.31
C ILE A 123 12.45 -3.46 -6.85
N ARG A 124 12.49 -4.37 -5.88
CA ARG A 124 12.59 -4.04 -4.46
C ARG A 124 13.92 -3.45 -4.04
N LYS A 125 14.99 -3.65 -4.80
CA LYS A 125 16.32 -3.05 -4.57
C LYS A 125 16.40 -1.62 -5.09
N ASN A 126 15.46 -1.21 -5.94
CA ASN A 126 15.46 0.13 -6.50
C ASN A 126 15.20 1.15 -5.37
N PRO A 127 15.98 2.25 -5.29
CA PRO A 127 15.74 3.30 -4.30
C PRO A 127 14.43 4.07 -4.49
N ASP A 128 13.82 4.03 -5.68
CA ASP A 128 12.63 4.79 -6.09
C ASP A 128 11.29 4.10 -5.74
#